data_AF-A0A354HV39-F1
#
_entry.id   AF-A0A354HV39-F1
#
_cell.length_a   1.000
_cell.length_b   1.000
_cell.length_c   1.000
_cell.angle_alpha   90.00
_cell.angle_beta   90.00
_cell.angle_gamma   90.00
#
_symmetry.space_group_name_H-M   'P 1'
#
loop_
_entity.id
_entity.type
_entity.pdbx_description
1 polymer ?
#
loop_
_entity_poly.entity_id
_entity_poly.type
_entity_poly.pdbx_seq_one_letter_code
_entity_poly.pdbx_strand_id
1 'polypeptide(L)'
;DTAIIAYGNNFPDALSAAPFAAAEGIPILLTQTGKLPQETIQALEDLAIAKTIVAGGASAVGSAVFSQLPHPLRLEGSTRYYTAVALAEHFQPQSDKLYLATGADFADAISGAVLAARDNAAL
;
A
#
# COMPACT_ATOMS: atom_id res chain seq x y z
N ASP A 1 -5.85 10.25 -9.22
CA ASP A 1 -5.94 9.23 -10.28
C ASP A 1 -5.57 7.84 -9.79
N THR A 2 -4.57 7.71 -8.92
CA THR A 2 -4.14 6.42 -8.36
C THR A 2 -4.65 6.23 -6.93
N ALA A 3 -4.98 4.99 -6.54
CA ALA A 3 -5.15 4.57 -5.15
C ALA A 3 -4.31 3.32 -4.84
N ILE A 4 -3.87 3.18 -3.59
CA ILE A 4 -3.24 1.93 -3.12
C ILE A 4 -4.30 1.05 -2.47
N ILE A 5 -4.34 -0.23 -2.80
CA ILE A 5 -5.23 -1.24 -2.24
C ILE A 5 -4.42 -2.19 -1.37
N ALA A 6 -4.82 -2.34 -0.11
CA ALA A 6 -4.16 -3.24 0.84
C ALA A 6 -5.16 -4.06 1.64
N TYR A 7 -4.71 -5.16 2.23
CA TYR A 7 -5.55 -6.02 3.07
C TYR A 7 -5.85 -5.35 4.44
N GLY A 8 -7.12 -5.30 4.82
CA GLY A 8 -7.59 -4.52 5.97
C GLY A 8 -7.48 -5.20 7.34
N ASN A 9 -7.46 -6.54 7.40
CA ASN A 9 -7.55 -7.25 8.69
C ASN A 9 -6.18 -7.58 9.34
N ASN A 10 -5.10 -7.43 8.58
CA ASN A 10 -3.72 -7.54 9.04
C ASN A 10 -2.90 -6.74 8.03
N PHE A 11 -2.44 -5.55 8.43
CA PHE A 11 -2.11 -4.46 7.51
C PHE A 11 -0.59 -4.16 7.35
N PRO A 12 0.34 -5.15 7.38
CA PRO A 12 1.76 -4.85 7.18
C PRO A 12 2.04 -4.23 5.80
N ASP A 13 1.31 -4.65 4.77
CA ASP A 13 1.47 -4.14 3.41
C ASP A 13 0.91 -2.71 3.25
N ALA A 14 -0.12 -2.35 4.04
CA ALA A 14 -0.62 -0.98 4.07
C ALA A 14 0.39 -0.04 4.75
N LEU A 15 1.11 -0.53 5.76
CA LEU A 15 2.10 0.25 6.50
C LEU A 15 3.35 0.53 5.67
N SER A 16 3.85 -0.46 4.95
CA SER A 16 4.98 -0.25 4.02
C SER A 16 4.62 0.67 2.86
N ALA A 17 3.34 0.74 2.47
CA ALA A 17 2.86 1.67 1.46
C ALA A 17 2.65 3.11 1.99
N ALA A 18 2.51 3.29 3.30
CA ALA A 18 2.11 4.57 3.91
C ALA A 18 3.05 5.75 3.63
N PRO A 19 4.40 5.61 3.68
CA PRO A 19 5.29 6.72 3.36
C PRO A 19 5.10 7.25 1.93
N PHE A 20 4.97 6.33 0.97
CA PHE A 20 4.78 6.65 -0.43
C PHE A 20 3.40 7.26 -0.69
N ALA A 21 2.36 6.68 -0.09
CA ALA A 21 1.01 7.19 -0.19
C ALA A 21 0.91 8.62 0.35
N ALA A 22 1.53 8.89 1.49
CA ALA A 22 1.56 10.22 2.10
C ALA A 22 2.40 11.22 1.30
N ALA A 23 3.55 10.82 0.75
CA ALA A 23 4.39 11.68 -0.07
C ALA A 23 3.70 12.09 -1.39
N GLU A 24 2.99 11.17 -2.03
CA GLU A 24 2.31 11.39 -3.32
C GLU A 24 0.86 11.87 -3.20
N GLY A 25 0.32 11.97 -1.98
CA GLY A 25 -1.09 12.32 -1.75
C GLY A 25 -2.08 11.28 -2.28
N ILE A 26 -1.68 10.01 -2.27
CA ILE A 26 -2.46 8.87 -2.77
C ILE A 26 -3.25 8.25 -1.62
N PRO A 27 -4.57 7.99 -1.77
CA PRO A 27 -5.34 7.29 -0.75
C PRO A 27 -4.96 5.81 -0.66
N ILE A 28 -4.91 5.28 0.56
CA ILE A 28 -4.88 3.84 0.83
C ILE A 28 -6.31 3.39 1.13
N LEU A 29 -6.84 2.49 0.31
CA LEU A 29 -8.14 1.86 0.50
C LEU A 29 -7.98 0.39 0.89
N LEU A 30 -8.87 -0.10 1.72
CA LEU A 30 -8.76 -1.43 2.32
C LEU A 30 -9.67 -2.44 1.62
N THR A 31 -9.21 -3.69 1.52
CA THR A 31 -10.01 -4.80 1.02
C THR A 31 -9.92 -6.03 1.91
N GLN A 32 -10.79 -7.00 1.69
CA GLN A 32 -10.64 -8.36 2.19
C GLN A 32 -10.08 -9.26 1.09
N THR A 33 -9.56 -10.45 1.44
CA THR A 33 -8.94 -11.37 0.48
C THR A 33 -9.87 -11.77 -0.66
N GLY A 34 -11.12 -12.11 -0.36
CA GLY A 34 -12.10 -12.58 -1.35
C GLY A 34 -13.21 -11.58 -1.68
N LYS A 35 -13.20 -10.40 -1.06
CA LYS A 35 -14.29 -9.42 -1.17
C LYS A 35 -13.74 -8.00 -1.18
N LEU A 36 -14.15 -7.24 -2.19
CA LEU A 36 -13.99 -5.79 -2.21
C LEU A 36 -15.18 -5.17 -1.44
N PRO A 37 -14.96 -4.48 -0.31
CA PRO A 37 -16.04 -3.83 0.44
C PRO A 37 -16.75 -2.76 -0.39
N GLN A 38 -18.05 -2.56 -0.13
CA GLN A 38 -18.84 -1.56 -0.87
C GLN A 38 -18.31 -0.14 -0.63
N GLU A 39 -17.80 0.10 0.57
CA GLU A 39 -17.18 1.36 0.98
C GLU A 39 -15.94 1.67 0.13
N THR A 40 -15.15 0.64 -0.19
CA THR A 40 -13.97 0.77 -1.04
C THR A 40 -14.35 1.01 -2.50
N ILE A 41 -15.40 0.34 -2.98
CA ILE A 41 -15.96 0.59 -4.32
C ILE A 41 -16.41 2.04 -4.43
N GLN A 42 -17.20 2.52 -3.46
CA GLN A 42 -17.69 3.89 -3.43
C GLN A 42 -16.54 4.90 -3.40
N ALA A 43 -15.51 4.65 -2.58
CA ALA A 43 -14.33 5.52 -2.52
C ALA A 43 -13.56 5.57 -3.86
N LEU A 44 -13.45 4.45 -4.58
CA LEU A 44 -12.83 4.42 -5.91
C LEU A 44 -13.62 5.28 -6.91
N GLU A 45 -14.94 5.23 -6.85
CA GLU A 45 -15.85 6.02 -7.70
C GLU A 45 -15.81 7.51 -7.34
N ASP A 46 -15.99 7.85 -6.06
CA ASP A 46 -16.05 9.23 -5.56
C ASP A 46 -14.74 9.99 -5.82
N LEU A 47 -13.60 9.30 -5.70
CA LEU A 47 -12.28 9.86 -5.95
C LEU A 47 -11.85 9.77 -7.41
N ALA A 48 -12.71 9.25 -8.30
CA ALA A 48 -12.46 9.05 -9.72
C ALA A 48 -11.10 8.36 -10.00
N ILE A 49 -10.84 7.24 -9.32
CA ILE A 49 -9.59 6.49 -9.42
C ILE A 49 -9.57 5.70 -10.73
N ALA A 50 -8.61 5.98 -11.62
CA ALA A 50 -8.43 5.24 -12.87
C ALA A 50 -7.36 4.13 -12.81
N LYS A 51 -6.53 4.13 -11.78
CA LYS A 51 -5.44 3.14 -11.59
C LYS A 51 -5.30 2.73 -10.15
N THR A 52 -4.90 1.48 -9.92
CA THR A 52 -4.68 0.97 -8.57
C THR A 52 -3.33 0.28 -8.44
N ILE A 53 -2.70 0.48 -7.29
CA ILE A 53 -1.52 -0.29 -6.87
C ILE A 53 -1.98 -1.23 -5.77
N VAL A 54 -1.83 -2.53 -5.97
CA VAL A 54 -2.18 -3.56 -4.99
C VAL A 54 -0.92 -3.91 -4.21
N ALA A 55 -0.87 -3.50 -2.94
CA ALA A 55 0.19 -3.83 -2.01
C ALA A 55 -0.10 -5.18 -1.35
N GLY A 56 0.71 -6.18 -1.67
CA GLY A 56 0.58 -7.54 -1.14
C GLY A 56 0.12 -8.57 -2.17
N GLY A 57 0.38 -9.83 -1.84
CA GLY A 57 0.17 -10.94 -2.75
C GLY A 57 -1.26 -11.46 -2.85
N ALA A 58 -1.45 -12.52 -3.65
CA ALA A 58 -2.78 -13.11 -3.88
C ALA A 58 -3.43 -13.70 -2.61
N SER A 59 -2.65 -14.02 -1.58
CA SER A 59 -3.14 -14.44 -0.27
C SER A 59 -3.75 -13.29 0.55
N ALA A 60 -3.33 -12.05 0.28
CA ALA A 60 -3.84 -10.85 0.93
C ALA A 60 -4.97 -10.21 0.10
N VAL A 61 -4.75 -10.05 -1.21
CA VAL A 61 -5.71 -9.52 -2.18
C VAL A 61 -5.90 -10.54 -3.29
N GLY A 62 -6.94 -11.37 -3.17
CA GLY A 62 -7.21 -12.49 -4.06
C GLY A 62 -7.51 -12.05 -5.49
N SER A 63 -7.31 -12.95 -6.44
CA SER A 63 -7.45 -12.66 -7.87
C SER A 63 -8.84 -12.16 -8.26
N ALA A 64 -9.90 -12.62 -7.59
CA ALA A 64 -11.26 -12.14 -7.83
C ALA A 64 -11.43 -10.67 -7.45
N VAL A 65 -10.80 -10.21 -6.35
CA VAL A 65 -10.79 -8.80 -5.95
C VAL A 65 -9.90 -8.00 -6.89
N PHE A 66 -8.71 -8.52 -7.20
CA PHE A 66 -7.76 -7.88 -8.10
C PHE A 66 -8.40 -7.51 -9.45
N SER A 67 -9.15 -8.43 -10.06
CA SER A 67 -9.81 -8.19 -11.35
C SER A 67 -10.97 -7.19 -11.32
N GLN A 68 -11.45 -6.79 -10.14
CA GLN A 68 -12.49 -5.76 -9.99
C GLN A 68 -11.91 -4.34 -9.94
N LEU A 69 -10.59 -4.21 -9.73
CA LEU A 69 -9.94 -2.92 -9.55
C LEU A 69 -9.62 -2.26 -10.91
N PRO A 70 -9.59 -0.93 -10.99
CA PRO A 70 -9.24 -0.22 -12.21
C PRO A 70 -7.73 -0.29 -12.46
N HIS A 71 -7.34 -0.79 -13.63
CA HIS A 71 -5.96 -0.96 -14.11
C HIS A 71 -4.96 -1.34 -12.99
N PRO A 72 -5.13 -2.51 -12.37
CA PRO A 72 -4.39 -2.87 -11.16
C PRO A 72 -2.96 -3.29 -11.48
N LEU A 73 -2.00 -2.76 -10.72
CA LEU A 73 -0.61 -3.19 -10.66
C LEU A 73 -0.34 -3.86 -9.32
N ARG A 74 0.12 -5.10 -9.31
CA ARG A 74 0.49 -5.79 -8.07
C ARG A 74 1.95 -5.55 -7.72
N LEU A 75 2.19 -5.10 -6.49
CA LEU A 75 3.51 -5.03 -5.86
C LEU A 75 3.50 -5.98 -4.66
N GLU A 76 4.23 -7.08 -4.78
CA GLU A 76 4.26 -8.14 -3.77
C GLU A 76 5.67 -8.69 -3.59
N GLY A 77 5.91 -9.29 -2.44
CA GLY A 77 7.08 -10.13 -2.20
C GLY A 77 6.71 -11.39 -1.44
N SER A 78 7.66 -12.33 -1.34
CA SER A 78 7.46 -13.59 -0.59
C SER A 78 7.24 -13.38 0.91
N THR A 79 7.60 -12.20 1.42
CA THR A 79 7.35 -11.76 2.80
C THR A 79 6.98 -10.28 2.79
N ARG A 80 6.42 -9.78 3.91
CA ARG A 80 6.12 -8.36 4.12
C ARG A 80 7.31 -7.43 3.87
N TYR A 81 8.53 -7.91 4.12
CA TYR A 81 9.76 -7.17 3.86
C TYR A 81 10.03 -7.03 2.36
N TYR A 82 9.80 -8.09 1.59
CA TYR A 82 9.96 -8.03 0.14
C TYR A 82 8.84 -7.22 -0.54
N THR A 83 7.62 -7.19 0.02
CA THR A 83 6.58 -6.24 -0.44
C THR A 83 7.05 -4.80 -0.22
N ALA A 84 7.67 -4.48 0.92
CA ALA A 84 8.23 -3.15 1.18
C ALA A 84 9.33 -2.77 0.17
N VAL A 85 10.22 -3.73 -0.16
CA VAL A 85 11.23 -3.54 -1.21
C VAL A 85 10.58 -3.27 -2.57
N ALA A 86 9.57 -4.04 -2.97
CA ALA A 86 8.87 -3.85 -4.24
C ALA A 86 8.19 -2.47 -4.34
N LEU A 87 7.64 -1.97 -3.22
CA LEU A 87 7.10 -0.61 -3.13
C LEU A 87 8.21 0.45 -3.27
N ALA A 88 9.32 0.29 -2.56
CA ALA A 88 10.45 1.22 -2.67
C ALA A 88 11.05 1.25 -4.08
N GLU A 89 11.19 0.11 -4.75
CA GLU A 89 11.65 0.02 -6.14
C GLU A 89 10.68 0.69 -7.13
N HIS A 90 9.37 0.60 -6.87
CA HIS A 90 8.35 1.23 -7.72
C HIS A 90 8.32 2.75 -7.57
N PHE A 91 8.30 3.25 -6.34
CA PHE A 91 8.18 4.69 -6.06
C PHE A 91 9.51 5.44 -6.18
N GLN A 92 10.65 4.74 -6.11
CA GLN A 92 11.99 5.31 -6.24
C GLN A 92 12.19 6.60 -5.42
N PRO A 93 11.99 6.55 -4.09
CA PRO A 93 12.12 7.71 -3.21
C PRO A 93 13.47 8.40 -3.41
N GLN A 94 13.46 9.72 -3.61
CA GLN A 94 14.66 10.51 -3.82
C GLN A 94 15.16 11.02 -2.46
N SER A 95 15.80 10.14 -1.69
CA SER A 95 16.32 10.46 -0.36
C SER A 95 17.54 9.61 -0.02
N ASP A 96 18.51 10.24 0.64
CA ASP A 96 19.70 9.54 1.19
C ASP A 96 19.39 8.88 2.54
N LYS A 97 18.12 8.90 2.97
CA LYS A 97 17.65 8.35 4.24
C LYS A 97 16.81 7.08 4.02
N LEU A 98 16.99 6.12 4.91
CA LEU A 98 16.16 4.92 5.03
C LEU A 98 15.73 4.80 6.49
N TYR A 99 14.42 4.67 6.71
CA TYR A 99 13.88 4.34 8.02
C TYR A 99 13.69 2.83 8.11
N LEU A 100 13.78 2.30 9.33
CA LEU A 100 13.61 0.88 9.59
C LEU A 100 12.69 0.71 10.78
N ALA A 101 11.63 -0.07 10.61
CA ALA A 101 10.77 -0.55 11.68
C ALA A 101 10.72 -2.08 11.66
N THR A 102 10.43 -2.68 12.82
CA THR A 102 10.18 -4.12 12.85
C THR A 102 8.92 -4.46 12.07
N GLY A 103 8.97 -5.50 11.25
CA GLY A 103 7.77 -6.04 10.61
C GLY A 103 6.90 -6.84 11.57
N ALA A 104 7.32 -7.06 12.82
CA ALA A 104 6.61 -7.89 13.80
C ALA A 104 5.46 -7.15 14.51
N ASP A 105 5.62 -5.84 14.76
CA ASP A 105 4.66 -4.97 15.43
C ASP A 105 4.52 -3.65 14.68
N PHE A 106 3.39 -2.96 14.83
CA PHE A 106 2.99 -1.89 13.90
C PHE A 106 3.17 -0.46 14.42
N ALA A 107 3.37 -0.27 15.73
CA ALA A 107 3.37 1.06 16.36
C ALA A 107 4.51 1.96 15.85
N ASP A 108 5.71 1.39 15.70
CA ASP A 108 6.88 2.11 15.20
C ASP A 108 6.74 2.47 13.72
N ALA A 109 6.16 1.56 12.91
CA ALA A 109 5.94 1.81 11.50
C ALA A 109 4.92 2.94 11.26
N ILE A 110 3.83 3.00 12.03
CA ILE A 110 2.82 4.06 11.90
C ILE A 110 3.40 5.44 12.24
N SER A 111 4.15 5.53 13.34
CA SER A 111 4.75 6.79 13.76
C SER A 111 5.91 7.23 12.85
N GLY A 112 6.69 6.26 12.34
CA GLY A 112 7.78 6.48 11.39
C GLY A 112 7.33 6.88 9.99
N ALA A 113 6.16 6.41 9.52
CA ALA A 113 5.71 6.62 8.14
C ALA A 113 5.52 8.10 7.79
N VAL A 114 5.05 8.91 8.74
CA VAL A 114 4.88 10.36 8.53
C VAL A 114 6.23 11.06 8.38
N LEU A 115 7.24 10.65 9.16
CA LEU A 115 8.59 11.19 9.06
C LEU A 115 9.26 10.75 7.75
N ALA A 116 9.11 9.48 7.38
CA ALA A 116 9.61 8.93 6.12
C ALA A 116 8.99 9.65 4.91
N ALA A 117 7.67 9.88 4.92
CA ALA A 117 6.98 10.66 3.89
C ALA A 117 7.51 12.09 3.78
N ARG A 118 7.70 12.79 4.90
CA ARG A 118 8.24 14.17 4.92
C ARG A 118 9.64 14.24 4.32
N ASP A 119 10.46 13.23 4.58
CA ASP A 119 11.83 13.15 4.11
C ASP A 119 11.95 12.45 2.75
N ASN A 120 10.82 12.17 2.07
CA ASN A 120 10.69 11.43 0.83
C ASN A 120 11.50 10.12 0.81
N ALA A 121 11.45 9.38 1.91
CA ALA A 121 12.25 8.20 2.21
C ALA A 121 11.37 6.93 2.33
N ALA A 122 11.99 5.78 2.12
CA ALA A 122 11.38 4.47 2.42
C ALA A 122 11.41 4.16 3.94
N LEU A 123 10.52 3.25 4.36
CA LEU A 123 10.39 2.71 5.73
C LEU A 123 10.24 1.18 5.70
#